data_AF-A0A970YPX6-F1
#
_entry.id   AF-A0A970YPX6-F1
#
_cell.length_a   1.000
_cell.length_b   1.000
_cell.length_c   1.000
_cell.angle_alpha   90.00
_cell.angle_beta   90.00
_cell.angle_gamma   90.00
#
_symmetry.space_group_name_H-M   'P 1'
#
loop_
_entity.id
_entity.type
_entity.pdbx_description
1 polymer ?
#
loop_
_entity_poly.entity_id
_entity_poly.type
_entity_poly.pdbx_seq_one_letter_code
_entity_poly.pdbx_strand_id
1 'polypeptide(L)'
;VELPLSFPLIFSGIKIATVNSLSVAVMGVLIGAGGLGFPVYRGIQTNSLTLILSGAIPVVLMALIFDYIMSRIERRLTLRASDGRK
;
A
#
# COMPACT_ATOMS: atom_id res chain seq x y z
N VAL A 1 19.32 25.27 9.51
CA VAL A 1 19.33 24.15 8.54
C VAL A 1 18.58 22.96 9.14
N GLU A 2 17.26 22.92 8.95
CA GLU A 2 16.31 21.98 9.61
C GLU A 2 16.12 20.66 8.85
N LEU A 3 16.84 20.49 7.75
CA LEU A 3 16.81 19.32 6.85
C LEU A 3 16.78 17.95 7.57
N PRO A 4 17.54 17.65 8.64
CA PRO A 4 17.55 16.30 9.21
C PRO A 4 16.26 15.91 9.96
N LEU A 5 15.46 16.87 10.47
CA LEU A 5 14.26 16.55 11.25
C LEU A 5 13.02 16.30 10.36
N SER A 6 13.00 16.88 9.16
CA SER A 6 11.85 16.83 8.25
C SER A 6 11.81 15.56 7.39
N PHE A 7 12.93 14.88 7.19
CA PHE A 7 13.01 13.67 6.35
C PHE A 7 12.04 12.55 6.79
N PRO A 8 11.97 12.14 8.07
CA PRO A 8 11.04 11.10 8.51
C PRO A 8 9.57 11.48 8.27
N LEU A 9 9.24 12.76 8.43
CA LEU A 9 7.87 13.26 8.26
C LEU A 9 7.43 13.19 6.79
N ILE A 10 8.31 13.57 5.85
CA ILE A 10 8.03 13.47 4.41
C ILE A 10 7.81 12.00 4.01
N PHE A 11 8.64 11.07 4.49
CA PHE A 11 8.47 9.65 4.17
C PHE A 11 7.20 9.04 4.75
N SER A 12 6.81 9.44 5.96
CA SER A 12 5.50 9.09 6.52
C SER A 12 4.36 9.56 5.60
N GLY A 13 4.45 10.79 5.09
CA GLY A 13 3.52 11.32 4.09
C GLY A 13 3.45 10.49 2.80
N ILE A 14 4.60 10.09 2.23
CA ILE A 14 4.64 9.28 1.00
C ILE A 14 4.03 7.88 1.24
N LYS A 15 4.27 7.29 2.41
CA LYS A 15 3.65 6.01 2.79
C LYS A 15 2.12 6.12 2.79
N ILE A 16 1.58 7.14 3.45
CA ILE A 16 0.13 7.38 3.51
C ILE A 16 -0.44 7.61 2.10
N ALA A 17 0.23 8.42 1.28
CA ALA A 17 -0.18 8.69 -0.10
C ALA A 17 -0.24 7.39 -0.93
N THR A 18 0.76 6.52 -0.79
CA THR A 18 0.83 5.24 -1.52
C THR A 18 -0.32 4.31 -1.14
N VAL A 19 -0.61 4.16 0.16
CA VAL A 19 -1.73 3.33 0.66
C VAL A 19 -3.08 3.88 0.17
N ASN A 20 -3.23 5.20 0.13
CA ASN A 20 -4.46 5.82 -0.37
C ASN A 20 -4.63 5.57 -1.88
N SER A 21 -3.58 5.75 -2.68
CA SER A 21 -3.61 5.45 -4.11
C SER A 21 -3.95 3.98 -4.38
N LEU A 22 -3.39 3.05 -3.59
CA LEU A 22 -3.73 1.62 -3.68
C LEU A 22 -5.21 1.38 -3.36
N SER A 23 -5.75 2.03 -2.34
CA SER A 23 -7.17 1.92 -1.97
C SER A 23 -8.09 2.34 -3.12
N VAL A 24 -7.79 3.46 -3.77
CA VAL A 24 -8.53 3.93 -4.94
C VAL A 24 -8.39 2.96 -6.12
N ALA A 25 -7.20 2.41 -6.35
CA ALA A 25 -6.96 1.42 -7.41
C ALA A 25 -7.75 0.11 -7.19
N VAL A 26 -7.96 -0.30 -5.93
CA VAL A 26 -8.83 -1.44 -5.60
C VAL A 26 -10.30 -1.08 -5.85
N MET A 27 -10.73 0.13 -5.48
CA MET A 27 -12.10 0.61 -5.67
C MET A 27 -12.49 0.88 -7.14
N GLY A 28 -11.52 0.99 -8.06
CA GLY A 28 -11.78 1.18 -9.50
C GLY A 28 -12.70 0.13 -10.13
N VAL A 29 -12.86 -1.03 -9.48
CA VAL A 29 -13.84 -2.06 -9.84
C VAL A 29 -15.29 -1.56 -9.84
N LEU A 30 -15.63 -0.60 -8.96
CA LEU A 30 -16.99 -0.08 -8.81
C LEU A 30 -17.46 0.74 -10.02
N ILE A 31 -16.54 1.31 -10.77
CA ILE A 31 -16.81 2.15 -11.96
C ILE A 31 -16.74 1.31 -13.24
N GLY A 32 -16.52 0.00 -13.15
CA GLY A 32 -16.42 -0.89 -14.32
C GLY A 32 -15.10 -0.78 -15.09
N ALA A 33 -14.12 -0.01 -14.58
CA ALA A 33 -12.82 0.19 -15.21
C ALA A 33 -11.89 -1.05 -15.14
N GLY A 34 -12.29 -2.10 -14.42
CA GLY A 34 -11.43 -3.24 -14.12
C GLY A 34 -10.35 -2.85 -13.11
N GLY A 35 -10.62 -3.06 -11.82
CA GLY A 35 -9.69 -2.74 -10.73
C GLY A 35 -8.96 -3.96 -10.16
N LEU A 36 -7.94 -3.73 -9.33
CA LEU A 36 -7.24 -4.79 -8.60
C LEU A 36 -8.19 -5.61 -7.68
N GLY A 37 -9.32 -5.01 -7.28
CA GLY A 37 -10.38 -5.67 -6.52
C GLY A 37 -11.40 -6.47 -7.34
N PHE A 38 -11.23 -6.61 -8.66
CA PHE A 38 -12.18 -7.32 -9.53
C PHE A 38 -12.47 -8.78 -9.13
N PRO A 39 -11.48 -9.60 -8.72
CA PRO A 39 -11.74 -10.96 -8.26
C PRO A 39 -12.62 -11.01 -6.99
N VAL A 40 -12.37 -10.09 -6.05
CA VAL A 40 -13.15 -9.95 -4.81
C VAL A 40 -14.58 -9.55 -5.11
N TYR A 41 -14.75 -8.54 -5.99
CA TYR A 41 -16.07 -8.05 -6.39
C TYR A 41 -16.91 -9.11 -7.09
N ARG A 42 -16.30 -9.94 -7.97
CA ARG A 42 -16.98 -11.09 -8.55
C ARG A 42 -17.40 -12.11 -7.49
N GLY A 43 -16.56 -12.36 -6.49
CA GLY A 43 -16.92 -13.25 -5.38
C GLY A 43 -18.14 -12.78 -4.60
N ILE A 44 -18.23 -11.47 -4.33
CA ILE A 44 -19.39 -10.84 -3.68
C ILE A 44 -20.65 -11.05 -4.52
N GLN A 45 -20.58 -10.81 -5.83
CA GLN A 45 -21.74 -11.01 -6.72
C GLN A 45 -22.23 -12.46 -6.76
N THR A 46 -21.31 -13.42 -6.67
CA THR A 46 -21.66 -14.86 -6.64
C THR A 46 -22.02 -15.39 -5.24
N ASN A 47 -22.08 -14.52 -4.22
CA ASN A 47 -22.35 -14.87 -2.82
C ASN A 47 -21.51 -16.06 -2.28
N SER A 48 -20.32 -16.26 -2.85
CA SER A 48 -19.48 -17.42 -2.61
C SER A 48 -18.24 -16.98 -1.86
N LEU A 49 -18.19 -17.27 -0.56
CA LEU A 49 -17.08 -16.89 0.31
C LEU A 49 -15.73 -17.42 -0.21
N THR A 50 -15.72 -18.64 -0.76
CA THR A 50 -14.54 -19.24 -1.40
C THR A 50 -13.98 -18.38 -2.53
N LEU A 51 -14.84 -17.79 -3.35
CA LEU A 51 -14.42 -16.95 -4.47
C LEU A 51 -13.92 -15.59 -3.95
N ILE A 52 -14.57 -15.04 -2.93
CA ILE A 52 -14.12 -13.81 -2.24
C ILE A 52 -12.70 -14.01 -1.69
N LEU A 53 -12.45 -15.09 -0.94
CA LEU A 53 -11.13 -15.38 -0.39
C LEU A 53 -10.09 -15.63 -1.48
N SER A 54 -10.44 -16.38 -2.53
CA SER A 54 -9.51 -16.62 -3.65
C SER A 54 -9.05 -15.33 -4.33
N GLY A 55 -9.91 -14.31 -4.35
CA GLY A 55 -9.59 -12.98 -4.86
C GLY A 55 -8.94 -12.05 -3.83
N ALA A 56 -9.33 -12.15 -2.56
CA ALA A 56 -8.86 -11.25 -1.51
C ALA A 56 -7.42 -11.58 -1.09
N ILE A 57 -7.07 -12.87 -1.02
CA ILE A 57 -5.73 -13.33 -0.64
C ILE A 57 -4.63 -12.69 -1.53
N PRO A 58 -4.68 -12.78 -2.88
CA PRO A 58 -3.64 -12.19 -3.72
C PRO A 58 -3.63 -10.65 -3.65
N VAL A 59 -4.78 -10.01 -3.46
CA VAL A 59 -4.87 -8.54 -3.31
C VAL A 59 -4.20 -8.08 -2.01
N VAL A 60 -4.50 -8.75 -0.89
CA VAL A 60 -3.86 -8.49 0.41
C VAL A 60 -2.37 -8.77 0.33
N LEU A 61 -1.95 -9.83 -0.34
CA LEU A 61 -0.54 -10.14 -0.54
C LEU A 61 0.20 -9.02 -1.29
N MET A 62 -0.39 -8.52 -2.38
CA MET A 62 0.13 -7.36 -3.12
C MET A 62 0.22 -6.11 -2.24
N ALA A 63 -0.83 -5.82 -1.46
CA ALA A 63 -0.84 -4.67 -0.54
C ALA A 63 0.28 -4.76 0.50
N LEU A 64 0.48 -5.94 1.11
CA LEU A 64 1.55 -6.19 2.06
C LEU A 64 2.94 -6.07 1.43
N ILE A 65 3.11 -6.50 0.18
CA ILE A 65 4.37 -6.34 -0.56
C ILE A 65 4.68 -4.86 -0.76
N PHE A 66 3.69 -4.06 -1.18
CA PHE A 66 3.85 -2.61 -1.33
C PHE A 66 4.20 -1.93 0.00
N ASP A 67 3.47 -2.24 1.07
CA ASP A 67 3.74 -1.72 2.41
C ASP A 67 5.12 -2.12 2.91
N TYR A 68 5.55 -3.35 2.65
CA TYR A 68 6.86 -3.86 3.04
C TYR A 68 7.99 -3.14 2.30
N ILE A 69 7.86 -2.96 0.98
CA ILE A 69 8.83 -2.22 0.16
C ILE A 69 8.96 -0.79 0.68
N MET A 70 7.83 -0.13 0.94
CA MET A 70 7.82 1.26 1.41
C MET A 70 8.44 1.38 2.80
N SER A 71 8.10 0.46 3.72
CA SER A 71 8.69 0.41 5.07
C SER A 71 10.20 0.10 5.04
N ARG A 72 10.66 -0.72 4.09
CA ARG A 72 12.09 -0.98 3.89
C ARG A 72 12.84 0.25 3.40
N ILE A 73 12.25 1.00 2.46
CA ILE A 73 12.81 2.25 1.94
C ILE A 73 12.90 3.27 3.09
N GLU A 74 11.83 3.42 3.86
CA GLU A 74 11.79 4.28 5.06
C GLU A 74 12.92 3.91 6.04
N ARG A 75 13.06 2.64 6.41
CA ARG A 75 14.12 2.19 7.32
C ARG A 75 15.53 2.48 6.80
N ARG A 76 15.81 2.26 5.52
CA ARG A 76 17.14 2.51 4.94
C ARG A 76 17.51 4.00 4.94
N LEU A 77 16.52 4.87 4.78
CA LEU A 77 16.73 6.31 4.69
C LEU A 77 16.76 6.96 6.09
N THR A 78 15.94 6.50 7.02
CA THR A 78 16.00 6.90 8.43
C THR A 78 17.32 6.48 9.09
N LEU A 79 17.87 5.30 8.75
CA LEU A 79 19.19 4.87 9.22
C LEU A 79 20.32 5.80 8.73
N ARG A 80 20.22 6.33 7.51
CA ARG A 80 21.19 7.32 6.97
C ARG A 80 21.04 8.70 7.60
N ALA A 81 19.83 9.11 7.98
CA ALA A 81 19.61 10.37 8.69
C ALA A 81 20.19 10.35 10.11
N SER A 82 20.34 9.17 10.73
CA SER A 82 20.93 9.01 12.07
C SER A 82 22.46 8.86 12.08
N ASP A 83 23.11 8.59 10.94
CA ASP A 83 24.56 8.36 10.83
C ASP A 83 25.37 9.67 10.70
N GLY A 84 24.71 10.81 10.48
CA GLY A 84 25.32 12.15 10.53
C GLY A 84 25.56 12.69 11.94
N ARG A 85 25.53 11.84 12.97
CA ARG A 85 25.70 12.22 14.38
C ARG A 85 26.88 11.52 15.06
N LYS A 86 27.94 11.23 14.29
CA LYS A 86 29.28 11.00 14.84
C LYS A 86 30.21 12.11 14.37
#